data_AF-A0A366W2E4-F1
#
_entry.id   AF-A0A366W2E4-F1
#
_cell.length_a   1.000
_cell.length_b   1.000
_cell.length_c   1.000
_cell.angle_alpha   90.00
_cell.angle_beta   90.00
_cell.angle_gamma   90.00
#
_symmetry.space_group_name_H-M   'P 1'
#
loop_
_entity.id
_entity.type
_entity.pdbx_description
1 polymer ?
#
loop_
_entity_poly.entity_id
_entity_poly.type
_entity_poly.pdbx_seq_one_letter_code
_entity_poly.pdbx_strand_id
1 'polypeptide(L)' 'LWRLPVIEGNSMTSGEWLVGAMYMAAKLYDRQENEILASTEHGTNFIQGMVTVKSTKSVALAVTRPASLVTGDFTF' A
#
# COMPACT_ATOMS: atom_id res chain seq x y z
N LEU A 1 -14.50 15.49 3.94
CA LEU A 1 -15.73 15.67 3.12
C LEU A 1 -16.90 15.03 3.85
N TRP A 2 -18.07 15.65 3.96
CA TRP A 2 -19.27 15.08 4.62
C TRP A 2 -19.03 14.42 6.00
N ARG A 3 -18.11 14.98 6.80
CA ARG A 3 -17.67 14.44 8.11
C ARG A 3 -17.04 13.04 8.06
N LEU A 4 -16.70 12.54 6.88
CA LEU A 4 -15.88 11.36 6.67
C LEU A 4 -14.41 11.75 6.45
N PRO A 5 -13.46 10.93 6.93
CA PRO A 5 -12.05 11.13 6.63
C PRO A 5 -11.83 10.97 5.12
N VAL A 6 -11.04 11.88 4.55
CA VAL A 6 -10.62 11.82 3.15
C VAL A 6 -9.13 11.55 3.16
N ILE A 7 -8.72 10.56 2.37
CA ILE A 7 -7.33 10.15 2.26
C ILE A 7 -6.90 10.50 0.84
N GLU A 8 -6.00 11.45 0.74
CA GLU A 8 -5.41 11.88 -0.53
C GLU A 8 -4.14 11.06 -0.77
N GLY A 9 -4.02 10.45 -1.94
CA GLY A 9 -2.87 9.63 -2.28
C GLY A 9 -2.69 9.49 -3.78
N ASN A 10 -1.42 9.43 -4.21
CA ASN A 10 -1.03 9.31 -5.62
C ASN A 10 -1.35 7.93 -6.21
N SER A 11 -1.80 6.98 -5.40
CA SER A 11 -2.14 5.63 -5.83
C SER A 11 -3.48 5.54 -6.56
N MET A 12 -4.36 6.54 -6.41
CA MET A 12 -5.64 6.60 -7.13
C MET A 12 -5.44 7.31 -8.47
N THR A 13 -5.98 6.75 -9.56
CA THR A 13 -5.96 7.39 -10.87
C THR A 13 -6.74 8.69 -10.85
N SER A 14 -6.31 9.67 -11.66
CA SER A 14 -7.05 10.93 -11.79
C SER A 14 -8.46 10.68 -12.32
N GLY A 15 -9.46 11.27 -11.67
CA GLY A 15 -10.88 11.07 -12.01
C GLY A 15 -11.54 9.89 -11.28
N GLU A 16 -10.77 8.92 -10.79
CA GLU A 16 -11.31 7.78 -10.05
C GLU A 16 -11.47 8.08 -8.56
N TRP A 17 -12.50 7.50 -7.95
CA TRP A 17 -12.75 7.60 -6.52
C TRP A 17 -13.19 6.26 -5.93
N LEU A 18 -12.95 6.10 -4.63
CA LEU A 18 -13.38 4.95 -3.86
C LEU A 18 -13.94 5.43 -2.52
N VAL A 19 -15.20 5.08 -2.24
CA VAL A 19 -15.91 5.42 -1.00
C VAL A 19 -16.47 4.15 -0.38
N GLY A 20 -16.31 4.00 0.93
CA GLY A 20 -16.84 2.85 1.64
C GLY A 20 -16.55 2.85 3.13
N ALA A 21 -17.18 1.92 3.84
CA ALA A 21 -16.99 1.73 5.27
C ALA A 21 -15.72 0.92 5.57
N MET A 22 -14.54 1.53 5.38
CA MET A 22 -13.22 0.87 5.43
C MET A 22 -12.99 0.00 6.67
N TYR A 23 -13.32 0.51 7.85
CA TYR A 23 -13.11 -0.21 9.12
C TYR A 23 -13.89 -1.52 9.24
N MET A 24 -15.01 -1.66 8.52
CA MET A 24 -15.79 -2.90 8.49
C MET A 24 -15.56 -3.71 7.21
N ALA A 25 -15.17 -3.06 6.11
CA ALA A 25 -15.09 -3.67 4.79
C ALA A 25 -13.87 -4.59 4.64
N ALA A 26 -12.72 -4.16 5.17
CA ALA A 26 -11.47 -4.88 4.99
C ALA A 26 -10.55 -4.75 6.21
N LYS A 27 -9.70 -5.76 6.40
CA LYS A 27 -8.67 -5.78 7.43
C LYS A 27 -7.33 -6.18 6.83
N LEU A 28 -6.29 -5.42 7.16
CA LEU A 28 -4.91 -5.76 6.84
C LEU A 28 -4.35 -6.67 7.94
N TYR A 29 -3.68 -7.74 7.53
CA TYR A 29 -2.98 -8.67 8.39
C TYR A 29 -1.49 -8.62 8.07
N ASP A 30 -0.68 -8.38 9.10
CA ASP A 30 0.77 -8.41 8.98
C ASP A 30 1.28 -9.81 9.40
N ARG A 31 1.96 -10.50 8.49
CA ARG A 31 2.63 -11.80 8.77
C ARG A 31 4.07 -11.59 9.23
N GLN A 32 4.71 -10.53 8.75
CA GLN A 32 6.08 -10.16 9.09
C GLN A 32 6.17 -8.63 9.12
N GLU A 33 6.77 -8.09 10.18
CA GLU A 33 7.05 -6.65 10.30
C GLU A 33 8.12 -6.19 9.29
N ASN A 34 8.40 -4.89 9.27
CA ASN A 34 9.34 -4.30 8.34
C ASN A 34 10.78 -4.75 8.68
N GLU A 35 11.38 -5.53 7.79
CA GLU A 35 12.77 -5.96 7.90
C GLU A 35 13.64 -5.13 6.96
N ILE A 36 14.69 -4.49 7.49
CA ILE A 36 15.64 -3.68 6.70
C ILE A 36 17.01 -4.36 6.75
N LEU A 37 17.54 -4.71 5.58
CA LEU A 37 18.84 -5.36 5.42
C LEU A 37 19.73 -4.52 4.50
N ALA A 38 20.98 -4.34 4.89
CA ALA A 38 21.99 -3.68 4.07
C ALA A 38 23.06 -4.69 3.64
N SER A 39 23.38 -4.73 2.35
CA SER A 39 24.42 -5.61 1.80
C SER A 39 25.47 -4.80 1.03
N THR A 40 26.72 -4.99 1.42
CA THR A 40 27.93 -4.43 0.80
C THR A 40 28.47 -5.31 -0.33
N GLU A 41 28.02 -6.57 -0.40
CA GLU A 41 28.56 -7.59 -1.31
C GLU A 41 27.60 -7.97 -2.43
N HIS A 42 26.44 -7.30 -2.51
CA HIS A 42 25.43 -7.61 -3.51
C HIS A 42 25.88 -7.23 -4.94
N GLY A 43 25.99 -8.20 -5.85
CA GLY A 43 26.31 -7.95 -7.27
C GLY A 43 27.68 -7.27 -7.46
N THR A 44 27.71 -6.16 -8.19
CA THR A 44 28.93 -5.36 -8.45
C THR A 44 29.19 -4.27 -7.42
N ASN A 45 28.39 -4.21 -6.35
CA ASN A 45 28.44 -3.13 -5.36
C ASN A 45 29.80 -3.00 -4.68
N PHE A 46 30.46 -4.14 -4.41
CA PHE A 46 31.78 -4.13 -3.77
C PHE A 46 32.83 -3.41 -4.63
N ILE A 47 32.82 -3.63 -5.95
CA ILE A 47 33.76 -3.02 -6.89
C ILE A 47 33.43 -1.53 -7.08
N GLN A 48 32.15 -1.17 -7.04
CA GLN A 48 31.67 0.18 -7.28
C GLN A 48 31.58 1.04 -6.00
N GLY A 49 31.93 0.49 -4.83
CA GLY A 49 31.86 1.19 -3.55
C GLY A 49 30.43 1.53 -3.11
N MET A 50 29.44 0.74 -3.52
CA MET A 50 28.02 0.97 -3.22
C MET A 50 27.51 0.04 -2.12
N VAL A 51 26.41 0.42 -1.48
CA VAL A 51 25.67 -0.42 -0.53
C VAL A 51 24.22 -0.49 -1.00
N THR A 52 23.67 -1.70 -1.11
CA THR A 52 22.24 -1.89 -1.39
C THR A 52 21.50 -2.15 -0.10
N VAL A 53 20.48 -1.33 0.14
CA VAL A 53 19.53 -1.52 1.25
C VAL A 53 18.23 -2.07 0.69
N LYS A 54 17.74 -3.16 1.28
CA LYS A 54 16.46 -3.78 0.94
C LYS A 54 15.56 -3.78 2.17
N SER A 55 14.31 -3.35 1.98
CA SER A 55 13.27 -3.49 3.00
C SER A 55 12.21 -4.48 2.53
N THR A 56 11.80 -5.40 3.39
CA THR A 56 10.74 -6.39 3.11
C THR A 56 9.67 -6.37 4.18
N LYS A 57 8.40 -6.42 3.76
CA LYS A 57 7.23 -6.63 4.62
C LYS A 57 6.32 -7.67 3.98
N SER A 58 5.81 -8.62 4.76
CA SER A 58 4.82 -9.59 4.28
C SER A 58 3.45 -9.29 4.90
N VAL A 59 2.48 -8.93 4.06
CA VAL A 59 1.13 -8.54 4.47
C VAL A 59 0.08 -9.23 3.61
N ALA A 60 -1.13 -9.38 4.15
CA ALA A 60 -2.31 -9.84 3.42
C ALA A 60 -3.52 -8.95 3.72
N LEU A 61 -4.31 -8.65 2.70
CA LEU A 61 -5.54 -7.85 2.84
C LEU A 61 -6.76 -8.76 2.68
N ALA A 62 -7.58 -8.85 3.73
CA ALA A 62 -8.83 -9.60 3.68
C ALA A 62 -10.01 -8.61 3.53
N VAL A 63 -10.79 -8.78 2.46
CA VAL A 63 -12.03 -8.03 2.23
C VAL A 63 -13.20 -8.91 2.66
N THR A 64 -13.83 -8.57 3.78
CA THR A 64 -14.93 -9.38 4.35
C THR A 64 -16.30 -8.93 3.85
N ARG A 65 -16.44 -7.66 3.44
CA ARG A 65 -17.69 -7.08 2.94
C ARG A 65 -17.45 -6.25 1.67
N PRO A 66 -17.39 -6.89 0.49
CA PRO A 66 -17.10 -6.19 -0.76
C PRO A 66 -18.16 -5.15 -1.12
N ALA A 67 -19.45 -5.42 -0.84
CA ALA A 67 -20.55 -4.48 -1.10
C ALA A 67 -20.47 -3.17 -0.28
N SER A 68 -19.59 -3.09 0.71
CA SER A 68 -19.35 -1.86 1.49
C SER A 68 -18.31 -0.93 0.84
N LEU A 69 -17.76 -1.29 -0.32
CA LEU A 69 -16.82 -0.51 -1.12
C LEU A 69 -17.46 -0.20 -2.46
N VAL A 70 -17.50 1.08 -2.81
CA VAL A 70 -18.02 1.57 -4.09
C VAL A 70 -16.94 2.38 -4.77
N THR A 71 -16.67 2.06 -6.04
CA THR A 71 -15.74 2.78 -6.90
C THR A 71 -16.51 3.46 -8.02
N GLY A 72 -15.96 4.55 -8.54
CA GLY A 72 -16.51 5.25 -9.69
C GLY A 72 -15.52 6.20 -10.33
N ASP A 73 -15.97 6.83 -11.40
CA ASP A 73 -15.23 7.84 -12.17
C ASP A 73 -16.03 9.16 -12.14
N PHE A 74 -15.32 10.28 -12.14
CA PHE A 74 -15.88 11.63 -12.28
C PHE A 74 -16.02 12.07 -13.73
N THR A 75 -15.40 11.37 -14.68
CA THR A 75 -15.64 11.58 -16.10
C THR A 75 -16.98 10.97 -16.49
N PHE A 76 -17.83 11.81 -17.08
CA PHE A 76 -19.18 11.49 -17.55
C PHE A 76 -19.19 11.26 -19.06
#